data_AF-A0ABD7ZCM5-F1
#
_entry.id   AF-A0ABD7ZCM5-F1
#
_cell.length_a   1.000
_cell.length_b   1.000
_cell.length_c   1.000
_cell.angle_alpha   90.00
_cell.angle_beta   90.00
_cell.angle_gamma   90.00
#
_symmetry.space_group_name_H-M   'P 1'
#
loop_
_entity.id
_entity.type
_entity.pdbx_description
1 polymer ?
#
loop_
_entity_poly.entity_id
_entity_poly.type
_entity_poly.pdbx_seq_one_letter_code
_entity_poly.pdbx_strand_id
1 'polypeptide(L)'
;MTKKIVFTADMSHGSEQWRARYDAAFPDNLPVIPAGVGQGIAKMKSRGFSFLGALNYALNVTMTEWLSDASNQELFIRAWVLGVWRVEETGEIVKAEAEK
;
A
#
# COMPACT_ATOMS: atom_id res chain seq x y z
N MET A 1 -60.04 -0.79 12.17
CA MET A 1 -58.89 -1.70 12.38
C MET A 1 -57.73 -1.18 11.55
N THR A 2 -56.74 -0.55 12.17
CA THR A 2 -55.61 0.07 11.46
C THR A 2 -54.44 -0.91 11.48
N LYS A 3 -54.05 -1.44 10.30
CA LYS A 3 -52.87 -2.30 10.18
C LYS A 3 -51.61 -1.43 10.34
N LYS A 4 -50.87 -1.66 11.41
CA LYS A 4 -49.55 -1.06 11.64
C LYS A 4 -48.55 -1.85 10.79
N ILE A 5 -48.07 -1.26 9.70
CA ILE A 5 -46.96 -1.82 8.92
C ILE A 5 -45.69 -1.48 9.69
N VAL A 6 -45.03 -2.49 10.25
CA VAL A 6 -43.71 -2.36 10.87
C VAL A 6 -42.69 -2.48 9.74
N PHE A 7 -42.00 -1.39 9.43
CA PHE A 7 -40.88 -1.38 8.51
C PHE A 7 -39.60 -1.64 9.32
N THR A 8 -39.24 -2.91 9.51
CA THR A 8 -37.89 -3.27 9.96
C THR A 8 -36.98 -3.21 8.75
N ALA A 9 -36.28 -2.09 8.57
CA ALA A 9 -35.14 -2.04 7.66
C ALA A 9 -34.05 -2.97 8.24
N ASP A 10 -33.79 -4.07 7.55
CA ASP A 10 -32.69 -4.95 7.87
C ASP A 10 -31.37 -4.26 7.53
N MET A 11 -30.80 -3.59 8.53
CA MET A 11 -29.53 -2.85 8.44
C MET A 11 -28.29 -3.76 8.50
N SER A 12 -28.48 -5.08 8.65
CA SER A 12 -27.37 -6.03 8.81
C SER A 12 -26.49 -6.11 7.56
N HIS A 13 -27.11 -6.18 6.37
CA HIS A 13 -26.42 -6.27 5.07
C HIS A 13 -25.59 -5.04 4.73
N GLY A 14 -25.96 -3.86 5.21
CA GLY A 14 -25.18 -2.64 4.98
C GLY A 14 -23.84 -2.68 5.71
N SER A 15 -23.84 -3.12 6.97
CA SER A 15 -22.66 -3.04 7.83
C SER A 15 -21.48 -3.92 7.39
N GLU A 16 -21.76 -5.13 6.88
CA GLU A 16 -20.72 -6.06 6.43
C GLU A 16 -20.10 -5.64 5.09
N GLN A 17 -20.91 -5.13 4.16
CA GLN A 17 -20.41 -4.64 2.87
C GLN A 17 -19.47 -3.44 3.04
N TRP A 18 -19.78 -2.52 3.95
CA TRP A 18 -18.91 -1.37 4.22
C TRP A 18 -17.58 -1.79 4.86
N ARG A 19 -17.60 -2.77 5.78
CA ARG A 19 -16.38 -3.34 6.36
C ARG A 19 -15.50 -3.99 5.30
N ALA A 20 -16.08 -4.83 4.45
CA ALA A 20 -15.33 -5.50 3.38
C ALA A 20 -14.69 -4.49 2.40
N ARG A 21 -15.40 -3.41 2.06
CA ARG A 21 -14.86 -2.33 1.22
C ARG A 21 -13.76 -1.56 1.91
N TYR A 22 -13.92 -1.29 3.20
CA TYR A 22 -12.93 -0.57 3.99
C TYR A 22 -11.64 -1.40 4.16
N ASP A 23 -11.77 -2.69 4.49
CA ASP A 23 -10.65 -3.61 4.65
C ASP A 23 -9.87 -3.81 3.33
N ALA A 24 -10.55 -3.70 2.19
CA ALA A 24 -9.95 -3.78 0.86
C ALA A 24 -9.45 -2.42 0.32
N ALA A 25 -9.70 -1.30 1.02
CA ALA A 25 -9.33 0.02 0.54
C ALA A 25 -7.83 0.27 0.69
N PHE A 26 -7.24 0.91 -0.32
CA PHE A 26 -5.89 1.46 -0.23
C PHE A 26 -5.93 2.91 0.27
N PRO A 27 -4.82 3.43 0.84
CA PRO A 27 -4.68 4.86 1.08
C PRO A 27 -4.86 5.65 -0.23
N ASP A 28 -5.56 6.79 -0.19
CA ASP A 28 -5.82 7.60 -1.40
C ASP A 28 -4.52 8.09 -2.07
N ASN A 29 -3.50 8.40 -1.26
CA ASN A 29 -2.22 8.94 -1.71
C ASN A 29 -1.12 7.86 -1.71
N LEU A 30 -1.35 6.80 -2.48
CA LEU A 30 -0.33 5.78 -2.70
C LEU A 30 0.93 6.42 -3.32
N PRO A 31 2.14 6.04 -2.84
CA PRO A 31 3.36 6.48 -3.47
C PRO A 31 3.43 5.94 -4.90
N VAL A 32 3.75 6.80 -5.86
CA VAL A 32 3.99 6.42 -7.26
C VAL A 32 5.48 6.27 -7.43
N ILE A 33 5.95 5.06 -7.75
CA ILE A 33 7.39 4.77 -7.88
C ILE A 33 7.66 3.94 -9.14
N PRO A 34 8.88 4.03 -9.71
CA PRO A 34 9.27 3.20 -10.84
C PRO A 34 9.17 1.71 -10.51
N ALA A 35 8.85 0.89 -11.51
CA ALA A 35 8.73 -0.56 -11.37
C ALA A 35 9.99 -1.19 -10.75
N GLY A 36 11.18 -0.73 -11.17
CA GLY A 36 12.47 -1.23 -10.64
C GLY A 36 12.66 -0.94 -9.15
N VAL A 37 12.19 0.22 -8.67
CA VAL A 37 12.24 0.59 -7.24
C VAL A 37 11.29 -0.32 -6.46
N GLY A 38 10.06 -0.49 -6.94
CA GLY A 38 9.08 -1.39 -6.32
C GLY A 38 9.58 -2.84 -6.21
N GLN A 39 10.19 -3.37 -7.27
CA GLN A 39 10.80 -4.70 -7.25
C GLN A 39 11.92 -4.81 -6.20
N GLY A 40 12.75 -3.77 -6.06
CA GLY A 40 13.80 -3.74 -5.05
C GLY A 40 13.22 -3.71 -3.63
N ILE A 41 12.16 -2.93 -3.37
CA ILE A 41 11.44 -2.92 -2.09
C ILE A 41 10.90 -4.32 -1.76
N ALA A 42 10.20 -4.96 -2.71
CA ALA A 42 9.64 -6.29 -2.52
C ALA A 42 10.73 -7.33 -2.19
N LYS A 43 11.85 -7.30 -2.93
CA LYS A 43 13.00 -8.18 -2.72
C LYS A 43 13.69 -7.96 -1.37
N MET A 44 13.81 -6.72 -0.91
CA MET A 44 14.38 -6.42 0.41
C MET A 44 13.47 -6.88 1.54
N LYS A 45 12.14 -6.67 1.42
CA LYS A 45 11.15 -7.19 2.38
C LYS A 45 11.18 -8.70 2.46
N SER A 46 11.20 -9.40 1.32
CA SER A 46 11.26 -10.88 1.29
C SER A 46 12.55 -11.44 1.88
N ARG A 47 13.61 -10.63 1.95
CA ARG A 47 14.89 -10.98 2.59
C ARG A 47 14.98 -10.57 4.06
N GLY A 48 13.90 -10.05 4.64
CA GLY A 48 13.85 -9.66 6.05
C GLY A 48 14.69 -8.43 6.38
N PHE A 49 14.92 -7.53 5.43
CA PHE A 49 15.64 -6.28 5.72
C PHE A 49 14.85 -5.45 6.74
N SER A 50 15.54 -4.90 7.73
CA SER A 50 14.99 -3.81 8.55
C SER A 50 14.86 -2.54 7.71
N PHE A 51 14.03 -1.59 8.16
CA PHE A 51 13.89 -0.32 7.45
C PHE A 51 15.23 0.41 7.24
N LEU A 52 16.04 0.55 8.29
CA LEU A 52 17.36 1.18 8.18
C LEU A 52 18.31 0.40 7.26
N GLY A 53 18.26 -0.94 7.33
CA GLY A 53 19.04 -1.78 6.42
C GLY A 53 18.64 -1.61 4.96
N ALA A 54 17.34 -1.54 4.69
CA ALA A 54 16.80 -1.34 3.35
C ALA A 54 17.13 0.05 2.81
N LEU A 55 16.95 1.10 3.59
CA LEU A 55 17.28 2.46 3.19
C LEU A 55 18.78 2.61 2.91
N ASN A 56 19.64 2.08 3.79
CA ASN A 56 21.09 2.12 3.58
C ASN A 56 21.51 1.34 2.32
N TYR A 57 20.94 0.16 2.09
CA TYR A 57 21.22 -0.64 0.90
C TYR A 57 20.73 0.03 -0.39
N ALA A 58 19.53 0.64 -0.36
CA ALA A 58 18.98 1.36 -1.50
C ALA A 58 19.85 2.57 -1.86
N LEU A 59 20.22 3.40 -0.87
CA LEU A 59 21.03 4.60 -1.06
C LEU A 59 22.44 4.30 -1.59
N ASN A 60 23.06 3.21 -1.15
CA ASN A 60 24.49 2.99 -1.42
C ASN A 60 24.77 1.88 -2.44
N VAL A 61 23.78 1.08 -2.85
CA VAL A 61 24.03 -0.11 -3.68
C VAL A 61 23.12 -0.22 -4.90
N THR A 62 21.82 0.07 -4.78
CA THR A 62 20.86 -0.32 -5.84
C THR A 62 20.07 0.82 -6.46
N MET A 63 19.77 1.88 -5.73
CA MET A 63 18.84 2.94 -6.14
C MET A 63 19.45 4.34 -5.95
N THR A 64 20.78 4.43 -5.89
CA THR A 64 21.51 5.66 -5.54
C THR A 64 21.12 6.87 -6.40
N GLU A 65 20.99 6.68 -7.71
CA GLU A 65 20.62 7.75 -8.64
C GLU A 65 19.19 8.24 -8.39
N TRP A 66 18.22 7.32 -8.33
CA TRP A 66 16.83 7.68 -8.08
C TRP A 66 16.61 8.31 -6.71
N LEU A 67 17.28 7.80 -5.67
CA LEU A 67 17.20 8.33 -4.30
C LEU A 67 18.05 9.58 -4.07
N SER A 68 18.76 10.09 -5.08
CA SER A 68 19.47 11.37 -4.95
C SER A 68 18.51 12.57 -4.80
N ASP A 69 17.26 12.41 -5.25
CA ASP A 69 16.18 13.37 -5.03
C ASP A 69 15.49 13.10 -3.68
N ALA A 70 15.38 14.13 -2.84
CA ALA A 70 14.73 14.06 -1.54
C ALA A 70 13.24 13.66 -1.63
N SER A 71 12.55 14.03 -2.71
CA SER A 71 11.15 13.64 -2.94
C SER A 71 11.02 12.14 -3.20
N ASN A 72 11.96 11.54 -3.93
CA ASN A 72 12.02 10.10 -4.17
C ASN A 72 12.35 9.32 -2.89
N GLN A 73 13.14 9.91 -1.98
CA GLN A 73 13.36 9.32 -0.66
C GLN A 73 12.06 9.25 0.13
N GLU A 74 11.22 10.30 0.12
CA GLU A 74 9.90 10.25 0.77
C GLU A 74 9.01 9.16 0.15
N LEU A 75 8.98 9.06 -1.18
CA LEU A 75 8.21 8.03 -1.89
C LEU A 75 8.67 6.61 -1.53
N PHE A 76 9.99 6.38 -1.44
CA PHE A 76 10.56 5.11 -0.99
C PHE A 76 10.12 4.76 0.43
N ILE A 77 10.25 5.71 1.35
CA ILE A 77 9.91 5.51 2.76
C ILE A 77 8.43 5.17 2.90
N ARG A 78 7.56 5.92 2.21
CA ARG A 78 6.11 5.65 2.18
C ARG A 78 5.80 4.27 1.62
N ALA A 79 6.39 3.91 0.47
CA ALA A 79 6.16 2.61 -0.17
C ALA A 79 6.63 1.46 0.73
N TRP A 80 7.76 1.63 1.42
CA TRP A 80 8.27 0.66 2.37
C TRP A 80 7.33 0.46 3.57
N VAL A 81 6.90 1.56 4.19
CA VAL A 81 6.06 1.53 5.41
C VAL A 81 4.67 0.99 5.10
N LEU A 82 4.05 1.47 4.01
CA LEU A 82 2.71 1.03 3.60
C LEU A 82 2.74 -0.39 3.05
N GLY A 83 3.85 -0.83 2.46
CA GLY A 83 3.92 -2.11 1.75
C GLY A 83 3.03 -2.15 0.50
N VAL A 84 2.56 -1.00 0.03
CA VAL A 84 1.74 -0.86 -1.18
C VAL A 84 2.10 0.43 -1.89
N TRP A 85 2.13 0.39 -3.22
CA TRP A 85 2.47 1.52 -4.09
C TRP A 85 1.81 1.38 -5.46
N ARG A 86 1.84 2.47 -6.24
CA ARG A 86 1.45 2.50 -7.64
C ARG A 86 2.71 2.50 -8.51
N VAL A 87 2.72 1.67 -9.55
CA VAL A 87 3.79 1.63 -10.56
C VAL A 87 3.66 2.85 -11.46
N GLU A 88 4.72 3.64 -11.60
CA GLU A 88 4.72 4.87 -12.40
C GLU A 88 4.41 4.60 -13.88
N GLU A 89 4.97 3.52 -14.42
CA GLU A 89 4.92 3.20 -15.85
C GLU A 89 3.55 2.66 -16.29
N THR A 90 2.83 1.97 -15.41
CA THR A 90 1.59 1.25 -15.77
C THR A 90 0.37 1.70 -14.98
N GLY A 91 0.56 2.39 -13.86
CA GLY A 91 -0.51 2.70 -12.91
C GLY A 91 -0.98 1.50 -12.07
N GLU A 92 -0.35 0.33 -12.21
CA GLU A 92 -0.70 -0.88 -11.45
C GLU A 92 -0.43 -0.68 -9.95
N ILE A 93 -1.33 -1.18 -9.10
CA ILE A 93 -1.14 -1.16 -7.65
C ILE A 93 -0.50 -2.48 -7.21
N VAL A 94 0.67 -2.39 -6.59
CA VAL A 94 1.44 -3.54 -6.11
C VAL A 94 1.48 -3.52 -4.59
N LYS A 95 1.26 -4.70 -3.98
CA LYS A 95 1.37 -4.91 -2.53
C LYS A 95 2.48 -5.91 -2.24
N ALA A 96 3.49 -5.50 -1.48
CA ALA A 96 4.50 -6.39 -0.93
C ALA A 96 4.02 -6.90 0.44
N GLU A 97 3.32 -8.02 0.44
CA GLU A 97 2.98 -8.70 1.68
C GLU A 97 4.27 -9.20 2.36
N ALA A 98 4.41 -8.93 3.65
CA ALA A 98 5.35 -9.70 4.47
C ALA A 98 4.73 -11.09 4.63
N GLU A 99 5.44 -12.15 4.27
CA GLU A 99 5.09 -13.48 4.77
C GLU A 99 4.98 -13.39 6.30
N LYS A 100 3.81 -13.74 6.82
CA LYS A 100 3.55 -13.81 8.27
C LYS A 100 4.26 -15.01 8.88
#